data_AF-A0A7V9EUN5-F1
#
_entry.id   AF-A0A7V9EUN5-F1
#
_cell.length_a   1.000
_cell.length_b   1.000
_cell.length_c   1.000
_cell.angle_alpha   90.00
_cell.angle_beta   90.00
_cell.angle_gamma   90.00
#
_symmetry.space_group_name_H-M   'P 1'
#
loop_
_entity.id
_entity.type
_entity.pdbx_description
1 polymer ?
#
loop_
_entity_poly.entity_id
_entity_poly.type
_entity_poly.pdbx_seq_one_letter_code
_entity_poly.pdbx_strand_id
1 'polypeptide(L)' 'VENKSGIYAYEQRSENLPEPDASLLRKNTAAWKFFQAQPPSYRKTIGWWVTSAKQAETRRRRLEKLIAASAAGRRLR' A
#
# COMPACT_ATOMS: atom_id res chain seq x y z
N VAL A 1 18.27 0.79 26.51
CA VAL A 1 18.17 0.16 25.19
C VAL A 1 17.18 0.96 24.35
N GLU A 2 17.69 1.78 23.45
CA GLU A 2 16.92 2.81 22.73
C GLU A 2 16.09 2.17 21.61
N ASN A 3 14.77 2.17 21.75
CA ASN A 3 13.85 1.78 20.68
C ASN A 3 13.72 2.93 19.68
N LYS A 4 14.72 3.12 18.82
CA LYS A 4 14.70 4.12 17.71
C LYS A 4 13.77 3.67 16.58
N SER A 5 12.50 3.42 16.90
CA SER A 5 11.44 3.22 15.92
C SER A 5 10.78 4.56 15.55
N GLY A 6 11.56 5.64 15.57
CA GLY A 6 11.11 7.01 15.32
C GLY A 6 11.38 7.51 13.89
N ILE A 7 11.90 6.67 13.01
CA ILE A 7 12.21 7.02 11.61
C ILE A 7 11.65 5.94 10.68
N TYR A 8 10.34 5.76 10.67
CA TYR A 8 9.68 4.96 9.64
C TYR A 8 8.37 5.64 9.27
N ALA A 9 8.25 6.04 8.00
CA ALA A 9 7.00 6.32 7.29
C ALA A 9 6.63 7.79 6.95
N TYR A 10 7.40 8.81 7.36
CA TYR A 10 7.13 10.19 6.94
C TYR A 10 7.96 10.65 5.71
N GLU A 11 9.20 10.20 5.56
CA GLU A 11 10.06 10.62 4.44
C GLU A 11 9.84 9.85 3.14
N GLN A 12 9.28 8.63 3.20
CA GLN A 12 8.84 7.89 2.00
C GLN A 12 7.38 8.23 1.66
N ARG A 13 7.08 9.53 1.66
CA ARG A 13 5.77 10.14 1.47
C ARG A 13 5.10 9.64 0.20
N SER A 14 4.16 8.70 0.33
CA SER A 14 2.94 8.56 -0.49
C SER A 14 3.01 8.63 -2.03
N GLU A 15 4.18 8.57 -2.68
CA GLU A 15 4.26 8.78 -4.14
C GLU A 15 3.51 7.73 -4.96
N ASN A 16 3.23 6.57 -4.35
CA ASN A 16 2.63 5.45 -5.06
C ASN A 16 1.17 5.19 -4.67
N LEU A 17 0.75 5.44 -3.43
CA LEU A 17 -0.63 5.25 -3.01
C LEU A 17 -1.04 6.46 -2.16
N PRO A 18 -2.02 7.27 -2.59
CA PRO A 18 -2.45 8.44 -1.85
C PRO A 18 -3.27 8.05 -0.61
N GLU A 19 -3.41 9.00 0.31
CA GLU A 19 -4.41 8.88 1.38
C GLU A 19 -5.83 9.02 0.79
N PRO A 20 -6.84 8.34 1.36
CA PRO A 20 -6.80 7.52 2.58
C PRO A 20 -6.32 6.06 2.38
N ASP A 21 -6.10 5.62 1.14
CA ASP A 21 -5.83 4.22 0.82
C ASP A 21 -4.52 3.70 1.44
N ALA A 22 -3.48 4.54 1.48
CA ALA A 22 -2.22 4.21 2.14
C ALA A 22 -2.37 3.94 3.64
N SER A 23 -3.24 4.67 4.33
CA SER A 23 -3.49 4.47 5.77
C SER A 23 -4.15 3.11 6.02
N LEU A 24 -5.10 2.73 5.17
CA LEU A 24 -5.75 1.41 5.24
C LEU A 24 -4.79 0.27 4.94
N LEU A 25 -3.89 0.42 3.97
CA LEU A 25 -2.85 -0.58 3.70
C LEU A 25 -1.87 -0.72 4.89
N ARG A 26 -1.51 0.41 5.54
CA ARG A 26 -0.65 0.43 6.74
C ARG A 26 -1.26 -0.28 7.94
N LYS A 27 -2.59 -0.35 8.06
CA LYS A 27 -3.25 -1.14 9.12
C LYS A 27 -2.89 -2.63 9.06
N ASN A 28 -2.50 -3.12 7.88
CA ASN A 28 -1.98 -4.47 7.73
C ASN A 28 -0.47 -4.43 7.52
N THR A 29 0.29 -4.58 8.61
CA THR A 29 1.76 -4.47 8.61
C THR A 29 2.44 -5.42 7.64
N ALA A 30 1.93 -6.66 7.49
CA ALA A 30 2.48 -7.65 6.56
C ALA A 30 2.29 -7.20 5.11
N ALA A 31 1.07 -6.78 4.75
CA ALA A 31 0.76 -6.25 3.43
C ALA A 31 1.57 -4.99 3.11
N TRP A 32 1.68 -4.06 4.06
CA TRP A 32 2.45 -2.84 3.90
C TRP A 32 3.93 -3.12 3.65
N LYS A 33 4.55 -3.98 4.46
CA LYS A 33 5.96 -4.37 4.28
C LYS A 33 6.20 -5.03 2.92
N PHE A 34 5.36 -5.98 2.54
CA PHE A 34 5.48 -6.65 1.25
C PHE A 34 5.29 -5.68 0.08
N PHE A 35 4.28 -4.82 0.13
CA PHE A 35 4.03 -3.82 -0.91
C PHE A 35 5.21 -2.85 -1.05
N GLN A 36 5.76 -2.36 0.06
CA GLN A 36 6.92 -1.46 0.06
C GLN A 36 8.20 -2.12 -0.45
N ALA A 37 8.36 -3.43 -0.26
CA ALA A 37 9.49 -4.19 -0.81
C ALA A 37 9.44 -4.35 -2.33
N GLN A 38 8.32 -4.01 -2.98
CA GLN A 38 8.20 -4.15 -4.43
C GLN A 38 8.87 -3.03 -5.23
N PRO A 39 9.28 -3.31 -6.47
CA PRO A 39 9.86 -2.30 -7.35
C PRO A 39 8.96 -1.06 -7.48
N PRO A 40 9.54 0.15 -7.61
CA PRO A 40 8.78 1.40 -7.71
C PRO A 40 7.79 1.39 -8.88
N SER A 41 8.14 0.76 -10.01
CA SER A 41 7.22 0.59 -11.16
C SER A 41 5.95 -0.18 -10.79
N TYR A 42 6.08 -1.31 -10.06
CA TYR A 42 4.92 -2.08 -9.61
C TYR A 42 4.05 -1.26 -8.65
N ARG A 43 4.67 -0.60 -7.67
CA ARG A 43 3.95 0.21 -6.69
C ARG A 43 3.16 1.33 -7.37
N LYS A 44 3.74 2.00 -8.37
CA LYS A 44 3.08 3.05 -9.16
C LYS A 44 1.90 2.50 -9.96
N THR A 45 2.08 1.39 -10.68
CA THR A 45 1.02 0.76 -11.48
C THR A 45 -0.16 0.34 -10.63
N ILE A 46 0.10 -0.33 -9.51
CA ILE A 46 -0.94 -0.78 -8.59
C ILE A 46 -1.61 0.41 -7.89
N GLY A 47 -0.84 1.40 -7.50
CA GLY A 47 -1.35 2.66 -6.97
C GLY A 47 -2.34 3.35 -7.90
N TRP A 48 -1.98 3.45 -9.18
CA TRP A 48 -2.87 3.97 -10.22
C TRP A 48 -4.09 3.07 -10.45
N TRP A 49 -3.93 1.75 -10.42
CA TRP A 49 -5.06 0.82 -10.52
C TRP A 49 -6.06 0.99 -9.36
N VAL A 50 -5.61 1.19 -8.12
CA VAL A 50 -6.50 1.48 -6.99
C VAL A 50 -7.19 2.83 -7.19
N THR A 51 -6.42 3.89 -7.45
CA THR A 51 -6.91 5.27 -7.50
C THR A 51 -7.76 5.60 -8.73
N SER A 52 -7.54 4.91 -9.86
CA SER A 52 -8.32 5.06 -11.10
C SER A 52 -9.79 4.65 -10.94
N ALA A 53 -10.15 3.94 -9.88
CA ALA A 53 -11.55 3.67 -9.55
C ALA A 53 -12.24 4.98 -9.14
N LYS A 54 -13.17 5.46 -9.98
CA LYS A 54 -13.97 6.67 -9.75
C LYS A 54 -14.96 6.49 -8.59
N GLN A 55 -15.51 5.29 -8.42
CA GLN A 55 -16.42 4.98 -7.31
C GLN A 55 -15.64 4.55 -6.06
N ALA A 56 -15.99 5.15 -4.91
CA ALA A 56 -15.35 4.87 -3.63
C ALA A 56 -15.46 3.39 -3.21
N GLU A 57 -16.60 2.75 -3.47
CA GLU A 57 -16.77 1.31 -3.19
C GLU A 57 -15.82 0.46 -4.03
N THR A 58 -15.73 0.73 -5.33
CA THR A 58 -14.81 0.00 -6.22
C THR A 58 -13.35 0.21 -5.81
N ARG A 59 -12.99 1.43 -5.41
CA ARG A 59 -11.65 1.74 -4.89
C ARG A 59 -11.34 0.92 -3.64
N ARG A 60 -12.27 0.86 -2.68
CA ARG A 60 -12.13 0.03 -1.47
C ARG A 60 -11.95 -1.44 -1.82
N ARG A 61 -12.78 -2.00 -2.70
CA ARG A 61 -12.63 -3.41 -3.13
C ARG A 61 -11.28 -3.69 -3.78
N ARG A 62 -10.75 -2.76 -4.59
CA ARG A 62 -9.40 -2.88 -5.19
C ARG A 62 -8.31 -2.83 -4.13
N LEU A 63 -8.43 -1.92 -3.17
CA LEU A 63 -7.51 -1.82 -2.04
C LEU A 63 -7.52 -3.06 -1.16
N GLU A 64 -8.69 -3.63 -0.87
CA GLU A 64 -8.80 -4.87 -0.11
C GLU A 64 -8.13 -6.04 -0.84
N LYS A 65 -8.28 -6.13 -2.17
CA LYS A 65 -7.55 -7.11 -2.98
C LYS A 65 -6.04 -6.91 -2.89
N LEU A 66 -5.56 -5.67 -2.93
CA LEU A 66 -4.14 -5.36 -2.75
C LEU A 66 -3.63 -5.79 -1.37
N ILE A 67 -4.38 -5.48 -0.32
CA ILE A 67 -4.04 -5.85 1.05
C ILE A 67 -3.96 -7.37 1.18
N ALA A 68 -4.99 -8.09 0.72
CA ALA A 68 -5.04 -9.56 0.81
C ALA A 68 -3.90 -10.23 0.04
N ALA A 69 -3.65 -9.81 -1.21
CA ALA A 69 -2.56 -10.35 -2.01
C ALA A 69 -1.20 -10.07 -1.37
N SER A 70 -0.99 -8.85 -0.90
CA SER A 70 0.28 -8.44 -0.27
C SER A 70 0.51 -9.14 1.07
N ALA A 71 -0.54 -9.32 1.88
CA ALA A 71 -0.47 -10.09 3.12
C ALA A 71 -0.12 -11.57 2.86
N ALA A 72 -0.57 -12.12 1.73
CA ALA A 72 -0.22 -13.46 1.28
C ALA A 72 1.15 -13.53 0.57
N GLY A 73 1.91 -12.43 0.50
CA GLY A 73 3.20 -12.38 -0.19
C GLY A 73 3.10 -12.53 -1.70
N ARG A 74 1.96 -12.18 -2.30
CA ARG A 74 1.68 -12.28 -3.74
C ARG A 74 1.51 -10.90 -4.36
N ARG A 75 2.03 -10.75 -5.59
CA ARG A 75 1.78 -9.56 -6.41
C ARG A 75 0.40 -9.69 -7.07
N LEU A 76 -0.31 -8.56 -7.20
CA LEU A 76 -1.44 -8.46 -8.11
C LEU A 76 -0.92 -8.50 -9.54
N ARG A 77 -1.60 -9.24 -10.40
CA ARG A 77 -1.31 -9.34 -11.84
C ARG A 77 -2.39 -8.62 -12.63
#